data_AF-A0A7Y0L8V4-F1
#
_entry.id   AF-A0A7Y0L8V4-F1
#
_cell.length_a   1.000
_cell.length_b   1.000
_cell.length_c   1.000
_cell.angle_alpha   90.00
_cell.angle_beta   90.00
_cell.angle_gamma   90.00
#
_symmetry.space_group_name_H-M   'P 1'
#
loop_
_entity.id
_entity.type
_entity.pdbx_description
1 polymer ?
#
loop_
_entity_poly.entity_id
_entity_poly.type
_entity_poly.pdbx_seq_one_letter_code
_entity_poly.pdbx_strand_id
1 'polypeptide(L)'
;MPVPNSATLQWAQRVLEGLNATPTATNMKLASGWIVAEHGWAWNGSGNNPLNTTWKLPGSTNFNNLGNGEGVQNYPSIQEGLQATIDTLTQQSPSFSTLVEGLRNADYNLFFSAQGMQELDTWGTAGPYCKSVVDSVTGIPTQYLHAAGQAGAGATVEAGPILQRFFSDINTGANDLANLLGLNQFIKPGANTKSIIVGAGVAALILWLIAEGADNA
;
A
#
# COMPACT_ATOMS: atom_id res chain seq x y z
N MET A 1 -2.22 -25.15 -2.32
CA MET A 1 -1.20 -24.10 -2.21
C MET A 1 -1.87 -22.86 -1.63
N PRO A 2 -1.25 -22.09 -0.74
CA PRO A 2 -1.98 -21.11 0.06
C PRO A 2 -2.27 -19.83 -0.75
N VAL A 3 -3.44 -19.26 -0.47
CA VAL A 3 -3.79 -17.88 -0.84
C VAL A 3 -3.21 -16.98 0.26
N PRO A 4 -2.49 -15.88 -0.07
CA PRO A 4 -2.03 -14.94 0.94
C PRO A 4 -3.20 -14.39 1.75
N ASN A 5 -2.96 -14.09 3.03
CA ASN A 5 -4.03 -13.56 3.88
C ASN A 5 -4.45 -12.15 3.46
N SER A 6 -5.56 -11.66 4.02
CA SER A 6 -6.15 -10.37 3.65
C SER A 6 -5.21 -9.19 3.90
N ALA A 7 -4.44 -9.19 5.00
CA ALA A 7 -3.50 -8.11 5.31
C ALA A 7 -2.40 -8.03 4.23
N THR A 8 -1.85 -9.18 3.84
CA THR A 8 -0.84 -9.28 2.78
C THR A 8 -1.38 -8.78 1.44
N LEU A 9 -2.60 -9.19 1.08
CA LEU A 9 -3.24 -8.77 -0.18
C LEU A 9 -3.54 -7.27 -0.20
N GLN A 10 -4.01 -6.69 0.92
CA GLN A 10 -4.24 -5.25 1.02
C GLN A 10 -2.95 -4.44 0.90
N TRP A 11 -1.86 -4.89 1.53
CA TRP A 11 -0.56 -4.24 1.40
C TRP A 11 0.00 -4.36 -0.02
N ALA A 12 -0.07 -5.54 -0.64
CA ALA A 12 0.33 -5.74 -2.03
C ALA A 12 -0.40 -4.77 -2.97
N GLN A 13 -1.72 -4.63 -2.79
CA GLN A 13 -2.53 -3.70 -3.57
C GLN A 13 -2.06 -2.25 -3.39
N ARG A 14 -1.91 -1.78 -2.14
CA ARG A 14 -1.46 -0.42 -1.84
C ARG A 14 -0.08 -0.11 -2.41
N VAL A 15 0.86 -1.05 -2.34
CA VAL A 15 2.21 -0.90 -2.92
C VAL A 15 2.12 -0.77 -4.44
N LEU A 16 1.33 -1.61 -5.12
CA LEU A 16 1.14 -1.50 -6.56
C LEU A 16 0.54 -0.16 -6.95
N GLU A 17 -0.52 0.28 -6.25
CA GLU A 17 -1.15 1.58 -6.48
C GLU A 17 -0.17 2.73 -6.24
N GLY A 18 0.64 2.69 -5.17
CA GLY A 18 1.69 3.68 -4.89
C GLY A 18 2.81 3.70 -5.93
N LEU A 19 3.07 2.59 -6.61
CA LEU A 19 3.96 2.52 -7.77
C LEU A 19 3.30 2.97 -9.08
N ASN A 20 2.05 3.42 -9.06
CA ASN A 20 1.22 3.69 -10.25
C ASN A 20 1.02 2.43 -11.14
N ALA A 21 0.92 1.26 -10.52
CA ALA A 21 0.61 0.00 -11.18
C ALA A 21 -0.85 -0.39 -10.93
N THR A 22 -1.59 -0.71 -12.00
CA THR A 22 -2.94 -1.27 -11.87
C THR A 22 -2.84 -2.69 -11.28
N PRO A 23 -3.56 -3.01 -10.17
CA PRO A 23 -3.59 -4.35 -9.62
C PRO A 23 -4.20 -5.37 -10.59
N THR A 24 -3.39 -6.31 -11.04
CA THR A 24 -3.73 -7.46 -11.89
C THR A 24 -3.41 -8.76 -11.17
N ALA A 25 -3.92 -9.89 -11.66
CA ALA A 25 -3.61 -11.18 -11.05
C ALA A 25 -2.10 -11.47 -11.00
N THR A 26 -1.33 -11.04 -12.01
CA THR A 26 0.11 -11.33 -12.09
C THR A 26 0.91 -10.45 -11.13
N ASN A 27 0.78 -9.12 -11.18
CA ASN A 27 1.55 -8.26 -10.26
C ASN A 27 1.08 -8.37 -8.80
N MET A 28 -0.19 -8.71 -8.55
CA MET A 28 -0.64 -9.05 -7.19
C MET A 28 0.05 -10.31 -6.68
N LYS A 29 0.26 -11.33 -7.52
CA LYS A 29 1.07 -12.51 -7.14
C LYS A 29 2.51 -12.15 -6.84
N LEU A 30 3.13 -11.32 -7.69
CA LEU A 30 4.52 -10.85 -7.47
C LEU A 30 4.63 -10.11 -6.14
N ALA A 31 3.82 -9.07 -5.93
CA ALA A 31 3.87 -8.22 -4.73
C ALA A 31 3.51 -9.00 -3.45
N SER A 32 2.40 -9.75 -3.46
CA SER A 32 1.99 -10.53 -2.27
C SER A 32 2.96 -11.68 -1.97
N GLY A 33 3.51 -12.33 -2.99
CA GLY A 33 4.52 -13.38 -2.81
C GLY A 33 5.83 -12.82 -2.24
N TRP A 34 6.23 -11.62 -2.64
CA TRP A 34 7.38 -10.95 -2.03
C TRP A 34 7.14 -10.62 -0.54
N ILE A 35 5.97 -10.07 -0.20
CA ILE A 35 5.59 -9.83 1.21
C ILE A 35 5.60 -11.15 2.02
N VAL A 36 5.09 -12.24 1.45
CA VAL A 36 5.14 -13.56 2.09
C VAL A 36 6.58 -14.07 2.23
N ALA A 37 7.47 -13.80 1.28
CA ALA A 37 8.87 -14.16 1.41
C ALA A 37 9.53 -13.42 2.57
N GLU A 38 9.17 -12.16 2.78
CA GLU A 38 9.71 -11.32 3.86
C GLU A 38 9.18 -11.68 5.26
N HIS A 39 7.89 -12.02 5.39
CA HIS A 39 7.25 -12.20 6.70
C HIS A 39 6.66 -13.59 6.97
N GLY A 40 6.54 -14.41 5.93
CA GLY A 40 5.78 -15.66 5.96
C GLY A 40 4.27 -15.46 5.79
N TRP A 41 3.56 -16.59 5.64
CA TRP A 41 2.12 -16.62 5.30
C TRP A 41 1.17 -16.08 6.38
N ALA A 42 1.64 -15.99 7.63
CA ALA A 42 0.83 -15.61 8.79
C ALA A 42 0.93 -14.12 9.15
N TRP A 43 1.65 -13.33 8.36
CA TRP A 43 1.84 -11.91 8.65
C TRP A 43 0.52 -11.13 8.69
N ASN A 44 0.32 -10.34 9.73
CA ASN A 44 -0.95 -9.65 9.98
C ASN A 44 -0.90 -8.14 9.72
N GLY A 45 0.17 -7.64 9.09
CA GLY A 45 0.38 -6.20 8.90
C GLY A 45 1.15 -5.50 10.02
N SER A 46 1.64 -6.24 11.02
CA SER A 46 2.38 -5.66 12.16
C SER A 46 3.57 -4.83 11.71
N GLY A 47 3.74 -3.65 12.32
CA GLY A 47 4.85 -2.74 12.04
C GLY A 47 4.65 -1.82 10.83
N ASN A 48 3.55 -1.96 10.09
CA ASN A 48 3.28 -1.18 8.88
C ASN A 48 4.41 -1.23 7.84
N ASN A 49 5.17 -2.32 7.78
CA ASN A 49 6.33 -2.45 6.89
C ASN A 49 6.25 -3.75 6.08
N PRO A 50 5.57 -3.76 4.92
CA PRO A 50 5.26 -4.98 4.19
C PRO A 50 6.49 -5.67 3.59
N LEU A 51 7.57 -4.92 3.33
CA LEU A 51 8.78 -5.44 2.69
C LEU A 51 10.03 -5.29 3.56
N ASN A 52 9.88 -5.11 4.88
CA ASN A 52 11.00 -4.98 5.82
C ASN A 52 12.02 -3.88 5.45
N THR A 53 11.58 -2.76 4.86
CA THR A 53 12.50 -1.66 4.56
C THR A 53 13.14 -1.05 5.82
N THR A 54 14.36 -0.53 5.67
CA THR A 54 15.11 0.21 6.68
C THR A 54 14.93 1.73 6.57
N TRP A 55 14.12 2.22 5.62
CA TRP A 55 13.95 3.65 5.33
C TRP A 55 13.38 4.42 6.53
N LYS A 56 14.19 5.28 7.15
CA LYS A 56 13.78 6.02 8.34
C LYS A 56 12.86 7.18 7.99
N LEU A 57 11.75 7.29 8.71
CA LEU A 57 10.84 8.44 8.67
C LEU A 57 10.70 9.04 10.08
N PRO A 58 10.27 10.30 10.21
CA PRO A 58 9.94 10.87 11.52
C PRO A 58 8.95 9.99 12.27
N GLY A 59 9.31 9.60 13.50
CA GLY A 59 8.47 8.74 14.34
C GLY A 59 8.58 7.23 14.07
N SER A 60 9.35 6.79 13.06
CA SER A 60 9.64 5.36 12.89
C SER A 60 10.56 4.86 14.00
N THR A 61 10.45 3.56 14.31
CA THR A 61 11.30 2.91 15.31
C THR A 61 11.95 1.66 14.72
N ASN A 62 13.14 1.31 15.21
CA ASN A 62 13.79 0.07 14.80
C ASN A 62 13.02 -1.14 15.36
N PHE A 63 12.59 -2.06 14.50
CA PHE A 63 12.09 -3.39 14.86
C PHE A 63 13.23 -4.28 15.36
N ASN A 64 14.38 -4.21 14.69
CA ASN A 64 15.58 -4.97 15.03
C ASN A 64 16.82 -4.07 15.02
N ASN A 65 17.98 -4.63 15.40
CA ASN A 65 19.27 -3.96 15.28
C ASN A 65 20.17 -4.80 14.37
N LEU A 66 20.60 -4.23 13.24
CA LEU A 66 21.48 -4.87 12.27
C LEU A 66 22.97 -4.78 12.65
N GLY A 67 23.29 -4.22 13.82
CA GLY A 67 24.64 -4.14 14.38
C GLY A 67 25.34 -2.80 14.19
N ASN A 68 24.76 -1.90 13.40
CA ASN A 68 25.26 -0.54 13.13
C ASN A 68 24.32 0.57 13.65
N GLY A 69 23.32 0.22 14.47
CA GLY A 69 22.28 1.16 14.93
C GLY A 69 21.14 1.39 13.90
N GLU A 70 21.19 0.68 12.78
CA GLU A 70 20.10 0.60 11.80
C GLU A 70 19.28 -0.65 12.03
N GLY A 71 18.08 -0.67 11.45
CA GLY A 71 17.12 -1.72 11.62
C GLY A 71 16.03 -1.65 10.57
N VAL A 72 15.36 -2.78 10.36
CA VAL A 72 14.02 -2.80 9.77
C VAL A 72 13.14 -1.87 10.59
N GLN A 73 12.34 -1.03 9.94
CA GLN A 73 11.54 -0.03 10.63
C GLN A 73 10.13 -0.56 10.98
N ASN A 74 9.58 -0.07 12.08
CA ASN A 74 8.14 -0.01 12.33
C ASN A 74 7.67 1.44 12.10
N TYR A 75 6.56 1.62 11.40
CA TYR A 75 6.01 2.94 11.06
C TYR A 75 4.76 3.28 11.86
N PRO A 76 4.53 4.57 12.19
CA PRO A 76 3.38 5.01 12.99
C PRO A 76 2.02 4.66 12.39
N SER A 77 1.89 4.73 11.06
CA SER A 77 0.67 4.37 10.34
C SER A 77 0.97 3.62 9.03
N ILE A 78 -0.10 3.14 8.41
CA ILE A 78 -0.06 2.51 7.09
C ILE A 78 0.49 3.48 6.05
N GLN A 79 0.15 4.77 6.15
CA GLN A 79 0.54 5.81 5.19
C GLN A 79 2.06 6.04 5.22
N GLU A 80 2.67 6.21 6.40
CA GLU A 80 4.14 6.33 6.47
C GLU A 80 4.84 5.06 6.03
N GLY A 81 4.30 3.89 6.39
CA GLY A 81 4.85 2.61 5.96
C GLY A 81 4.83 2.39 4.45
N LEU A 82 3.72 2.77 3.81
CA LEU A 82 3.60 2.77 2.36
C LEU A 82 4.60 3.76 1.74
N GLN A 83 4.64 5.00 2.23
CA GLN A 83 5.58 6.02 1.74
C GLN A 83 7.02 5.52 1.79
N ALA A 84 7.45 4.98 2.93
CA ALA A 84 8.80 4.45 3.08
C ALA A 84 9.09 3.27 2.14
N THR A 85 8.11 2.40 1.93
CA THR A 85 8.23 1.29 0.97
C THR A 85 8.43 1.82 -0.45
N ILE A 86 7.63 2.80 -0.87
CA ILE A 86 7.74 3.42 -2.20
C ILE A 86 9.05 4.18 -2.36
N ASP A 87 9.47 4.95 -1.36
CA ASP A 87 10.76 5.66 -1.37
C ASP A 87 11.92 4.68 -1.53
N THR A 88 11.89 3.55 -0.80
CA THR A 88 12.93 2.52 -0.91
C THR A 88 12.97 1.90 -2.30
N LEU A 89 11.81 1.56 -2.87
CA LEU A 89 11.72 0.94 -4.20
C LEU A 89 12.07 1.90 -5.34
N THR A 90 11.89 3.21 -5.14
CA THR A 90 12.10 4.22 -6.19
C THR A 90 13.38 5.03 -6.04
N GLN A 91 14.17 4.75 -4.99
CA GLN A 91 15.48 5.36 -4.81
C GLN A 91 16.45 5.00 -5.96
N GLN A 92 17.52 5.80 -6.09
CA GLN A 92 18.51 5.64 -7.15
C GLN A 92 19.66 4.70 -6.77
N SER A 93 19.97 4.54 -5.48
CA SER A 93 21.10 3.74 -5.01
C SER A 93 20.82 3.11 -3.63
N PRO A 94 20.78 1.77 -3.51
CA PRO A 94 20.73 0.82 -4.62
C PRO A 94 19.47 1.02 -5.47
N SER A 95 19.53 0.69 -6.76
CA SER A 95 18.36 0.80 -7.64
C SER A 95 17.56 -0.50 -7.62
N PHE A 96 16.23 -0.39 -7.61
CA PHE A 96 15.28 -1.50 -7.73
C PHE A 96 14.37 -1.34 -8.96
N SER A 97 14.86 -0.65 -9.99
CA SER A 97 14.05 -0.27 -11.16
C SER A 97 13.52 -1.48 -11.92
N THR A 98 14.28 -2.57 -12.01
CA THR A 98 13.84 -3.79 -12.71
C THR A 98 12.68 -4.44 -11.99
N LEU A 99 12.74 -4.52 -10.64
CA LEU A 99 11.63 -5.01 -9.83
C LEU A 99 10.39 -4.12 -9.97
N VAL A 100 10.57 -2.80 -9.89
CA VAL A 100 9.48 -1.84 -10.04
C VAL A 100 8.82 -1.93 -11.43
N GLU A 101 9.62 -2.07 -12.50
CA GLU A 101 9.09 -2.26 -13.85
C GLU A 101 8.36 -3.59 -14.01
N GLY A 102 8.90 -4.68 -13.44
CA GLY A 102 8.21 -5.98 -13.40
C GLY A 102 6.85 -5.92 -12.71
N LEU A 103 6.75 -5.18 -11.59
CA LEU A 103 5.48 -4.95 -10.88
C LEU A 103 4.51 -4.09 -11.70
N ARG A 104 4.99 -2.99 -12.28
CA ARG A 104 4.17 -2.07 -13.10
C ARG A 104 3.58 -2.74 -14.32
N ASN A 105 4.41 -3.48 -15.04
CA ASN A 105 4.03 -4.14 -16.29
C ASN A 105 3.39 -5.52 -16.08
N ALA A 106 3.29 -5.96 -14.82
CA ALA A 106 2.87 -7.31 -14.48
C ALA A 106 3.69 -8.39 -15.23
N ASP A 107 4.99 -8.12 -15.38
CA ASP A 107 5.94 -8.95 -16.12
C ASP A 107 6.75 -9.80 -15.13
N TYR A 108 6.34 -11.05 -15.01
CA TYR A 108 7.00 -12.05 -14.19
C TYR A 108 8.45 -12.32 -14.62
N ASN A 109 8.71 -12.34 -15.93
CA ASN A 109 10.03 -12.67 -16.45
C ASN A 109 11.01 -11.51 -16.23
N LEU A 110 10.53 -10.26 -16.32
CA LEU A 110 11.32 -9.08 -15.99
C LEU A 110 11.65 -9.04 -14.49
N PHE A 111 10.64 -9.24 -13.64
CA PHE A 111 10.80 -9.26 -12.18
C PHE A 111 11.83 -10.30 -11.72
N PHE A 112 11.85 -11.48 -12.35
CA PHE A 112 12.80 -12.57 -12.08
C PHE A 112 13.92 -12.68 -13.12
N SER A 113 14.21 -11.61 -13.86
CA SER A 113 15.38 -11.53 -14.73
C SER A 113 16.68 -11.61 -13.91
N ALA A 114 17.82 -11.79 -14.56
CA ALA A 114 19.11 -11.80 -13.86
C ALA A 114 19.33 -10.53 -13.01
N GLN A 115 18.90 -9.37 -13.53
CA GLN A 115 18.99 -8.09 -12.81
C GLN A 115 17.97 -8.03 -11.65
N GLY A 116 16.71 -8.43 -11.89
CA GLY A 116 15.70 -8.46 -10.82
C GLY A 116 16.09 -9.39 -9.67
N MET A 117 16.71 -10.53 -9.97
CA MET A 117 17.26 -11.43 -8.96
C MET A 117 18.37 -10.77 -8.13
N GLN A 118 19.28 -10.02 -8.76
CA GLN A 118 20.32 -9.26 -8.05
C GLN A 118 19.74 -8.14 -7.19
N GLU A 119 18.66 -7.48 -7.65
CA GLU A 119 17.94 -6.47 -6.89
C GLU A 119 17.25 -7.09 -5.65
N LEU A 120 16.66 -8.27 -5.77
CA LEU A 120 16.10 -9.02 -4.62
C LEU A 120 17.19 -9.47 -3.63
N ASP A 121 18.36 -9.86 -4.12
CA ASP A 121 19.51 -10.19 -3.27
C ASP A 121 20.03 -8.94 -2.54
N THR A 122 20.05 -7.79 -3.22
CA THR A 122 20.43 -6.50 -2.63
C THR A 122 19.43 -6.03 -1.58
N TRP A 123 18.13 -6.29 -1.80
CA TRP A 123 17.10 -6.04 -0.80
C TRP A 123 17.28 -6.93 0.44
N GLY A 124 17.67 -8.19 0.23
CA GLY A 124 17.90 -9.18 1.30
C GLY A 124 16.94 -10.37 1.30
N THR A 125 16.01 -10.46 0.35
CA THR A 125 15.00 -11.54 0.27
C THR A 125 15.57 -12.85 -0.28
N ALA A 126 16.71 -12.82 -0.97
CA ALA A 126 17.24 -13.88 -1.82
C ALA A 126 16.32 -14.23 -3.01
N GLY A 127 16.73 -13.86 -4.22
CA GLY A 127 15.93 -13.97 -5.45
C GLY A 127 15.29 -15.36 -5.68
N PRO A 128 16.05 -16.46 -5.63
CA PRO A 128 15.51 -17.81 -5.82
C PRO A 128 14.44 -18.21 -4.78
N TYR A 129 14.61 -17.77 -3.53
CA TYR A 129 13.63 -18.02 -2.47
C TYR A 129 12.34 -17.24 -2.74
N CYS A 130 12.44 -15.94 -3.02
CA CYS A 130 11.30 -15.09 -3.38
C CYS A 130 10.52 -15.69 -4.57
N LYS A 131 11.23 -16.15 -5.62
CA LYS A 131 10.60 -16.80 -6.77
C LYS A 131 9.83 -18.06 -6.38
N SER A 132 10.41 -18.92 -5.54
CA SER A 132 9.72 -20.13 -5.07
C SER A 132 8.43 -19.83 -4.31
N VAL A 133 8.42 -18.75 -3.51
CA VAL A 133 7.24 -18.30 -2.78
C VAL A 133 6.21 -17.74 -3.76
N VAL A 134 6.59 -16.86 -4.68
CA VAL A 134 5.67 -16.32 -5.70
C VAL A 134 5.05 -17.43 -6.55
N ASP A 135 5.83 -18.44 -6.96
CA ASP A 135 5.34 -19.59 -7.74
C ASP A 135 4.32 -20.43 -6.96
N SER A 136 4.39 -20.40 -5.62
CA SER A 136 3.45 -21.07 -4.74
C SER A 136 2.16 -20.28 -4.51
N VAL A 137 2.12 -18.99 -4.83
CA VAL A 137 0.93 -18.14 -4.67
C VAL A 137 -0.14 -18.51 -5.71
N THR A 138 -1.34 -18.82 -5.22
CA THR A 138 -2.48 -19.17 -6.07
C THR A 138 -3.71 -18.36 -5.70
N GLY A 139 -4.67 -18.26 -6.64
CA GLY A 139 -6.04 -17.81 -6.33
C GLY A 139 -6.17 -16.39 -5.75
N ILE A 140 -5.52 -15.38 -6.35
CA ILE A 140 -5.73 -13.98 -5.95
C ILE A 140 -7.23 -13.63 -6.05
N PRO A 141 -7.91 -13.28 -4.94
CA PRO A 141 -9.34 -12.97 -4.98
C PRO A 141 -9.61 -11.73 -5.82
N THR A 142 -10.67 -11.77 -6.62
CA THR A 142 -11.02 -10.71 -7.59
C THR A 142 -11.30 -9.35 -6.96
N GLN A 143 -11.67 -9.29 -5.67
CA GLN A 143 -11.86 -8.04 -4.95
C GLN A 143 -10.58 -7.20 -4.81
N TYR A 144 -9.41 -7.83 -4.89
CA TYR A 144 -8.09 -7.17 -4.90
C TYR A 144 -7.55 -6.90 -6.30
N LEU A 145 -8.34 -7.22 -7.33
CA LEU A 145 -7.99 -6.98 -8.73
C LEU A 145 -8.80 -5.81 -9.26
N HIS A 146 -8.21 -5.06 -10.19
CA HIS A 146 -8.97 -4.16 -11.03
C HIS A 146 -9.56 -4.96 -12.20
N ALA A 147 -10.78 -4.62 -12.61
CA ALA A 147 -11.48 -5.34 -13.67
C ALA A 147 -10.63 -5.39 -14.94
N ALA A 148 -10.43 -6.59 -15.49
CA ALA A 148 -9.72 -6.80 -16.74
C ALA A 148 -10.51 -6.11 -17.87
N GLY A 149 -10.05 -4.94 -18.30
CA GLY A 149 -10.75 -4.08 -19.26
C GLY A 149 -10.36 -2.60 -19.21
N GLN A 150 -9.55 -2.15 -18.24
CA GLN A 150 -9.03 -0.77 -18.19
C GLN A 150 -7.51 -0.68 -18.41
N ALA A 151 -6.95 -1.60 -19.19
CA ALA A 151 -5.63 -1.42 -19.77
C ALA A 151 -5.82 -0.81 -21.17
N GLY A 152 -5.71 0.53 -21.26
CA GLY A 152 -5.63 1.25 -22.53
C GLY A 152 -6.97 1.58 -23.20
N ALA A 153 -7.68 2.58 -22.69
CA ALA A 153 -8.56 3.43 -23.49
C ALA A 153 -8.64 4.80 -22.83
N GLY A 154 -8.51 5.86 -23.63
CA GLY A 154 -8.53 7.24 -23.16
C GLY A 154 -9.74 7.56 -22.30
N ALA A 155 -9.54 8.52 -21.40
CA ALA A 155 -10.51 9.11 -20.50
C ALA A 155 -11.90 9.26 -21.15
N THR A 156 -12.83 8.40 -20.76
CA THR A 156 -14.26 8.71 -20.69
C THR A 156 -14.78 8.06 -19.41
N VAL A 157 -15.00 8.91 -18.41
CA VAL A 157 -15.41 8.49 -17.06
C VAL A 157 -16.93 8.36 -17.07
N GLU A 158 -17.45 7.13 -17.03
CA GLU A 158 -18.82 6.89 -16.60
C GLU A 158 -18.85 6.62 -15.09
N ALA A 159 -19.59 7.47 -14.38
CA ALA A 159 -19.50 7.71 -12.94
C ALA A 159 -20.05 6.59 -12.03
N GLY A 160 -20.46 5.44 -12.56
CA GLY A 160 -21.20 4.42 -11.79
C GLY A 160 -20.38 3.64 -10.75
N PRO A 161 -19.26 2.99 -11.12
CA PRO A 161 -18.54 2.10 -10.21
C PRO A 161 -17.42 2.79 -9.41
N ILE A 162 -16.91 3.92 -9.91
CA ILE A 162 -15.80 4.67 -9.28
C ILE A 162 -16.29 5.41 -8.03
N LEU A 163 -17.51 5.97 -8.06
CA LEU A 163 -18.07 6.68 -6.91
C LEU A 163 -18.28 5.75 -5.71
N GLN A 164 -18.74 4.50 -5.91
CA GLN A 164 -18.97 3.59 -4.80
C GLN A 164 -17.68 3.14 -4.09
N ARG A 165 -16.59 2.93 -4.85
CA ARG A 165 -15.27 2.62 -4.27
C ARG A 165 -14.68 3.85 -3.57
N PHE A 166 -14.78 5.03 -4.20
CA PHE A 166 -14.39 6.29 -3.59
C PHE A 166 -15.13 6.57 -2.26
N PHE A 167 -16.43 6.25 -2.16
CA PHE A 167 -17.17 6.38 -0.90
C PHE A 167 -16.78 5.32 0.15
N SER A 168 -16.38 4.12 -0.26
CA SER A 168 -15.89 3.08 0.67
C SER A 168 -14.51 3.43 1.24
N ASP A 169 -13.65 4.00 0.40
CA ASP A 169 -12.30 4.44 0.79
C ASP A 169 -12.36 5.75 1.59
N ILE A 170 -13.31 6.66 1.26
CA ILE A 170 -13.68 7.78 2.12
C ILE A 170 -14.21 7.28 3.45
N ASN A 171 -15.05 6.24 3.53
CA ASN A 171 -15.54 5.80 4.84
C ASN A 171 -14.41 5.27 5.75
N THR A 172 -13.39 4.64 5.17
CA THR A 172 -12.23 4.17 5.92
C THR A 172 -11.32 5.34 6.33
N GLY A 173 -11.02 6.25 5.39
CA GLY A 173 -10.24 7.47 5.69
C GLY A 173 -10.99 8.49 6.56
N ALA A 174 -12.32 8.55 6.49
CA ALA A 174 -13.16 9.42 7.30
C ALA A 174 -13.27 8.92 8.73
N ASN A 175 -13.20 7.61 8.97
CA ASN A 175 -13.11 7.08 10.33
C ASN A 175 -11.75 7.44 10.96
N ASP A 176 -10.67 7.37 10.20
CA ASP A 176 -9.33 7.76 10.66
C ASP A 176 -9.22 9.28 10.88
N LEU A 177 -9.80 10.08 9.98
CA LEU A 177 -9.88 11.54 10.12
C LEU A 177 -10.82 11.96 11.26
N ALA A 178 -11.94 11.25 11.46
CA ALA A 178 -12.85 11.49 12.57
C ALA A 178 -12.25 11.10 13.92
N ASN A 179 -11.43 10.05 13.96
CA ASN A 179 -10.62 9.70 15.13
C ASN A 179 -9.58 10.79 15.44
N LEU A 180 -8.87 11.28 14.42
CA LEU A 180 -7.84 12.31 14.55
C LEU A 180 -8.39 13.66 15.00
N LEU A 181 -9.60 14.01 14.55
CA LEU A 181 -10.27 15.30 14.85
C LEU A 181 -11.28 15.21 16.01
N GLY A 182 -11.40 14.07 16.69
CA GLY A 182 -12.33 13.88 17.81
C GLY A 182 -13.81 13.94 17.41
N LEU A 183 -14.13 13.68 16.14
CA LEU A 183 -15.48 13.79 15.57
C LEU A 183 -16.35 12.54 15.80
N ASN A 184 -15.82 11.49 16.43
CA ASN A 184 -16.53 10.25 16.73
C ASN A 184 -17.85 10.42 17.49
N GLN A 185 -18.01 11.54 18.20
CA GLN A 185 -19.26 11.89 18.87
C GLN A 185 -20.43 12.22 17.91
N PHE A 186 -20.13 12.49 16.63
CA PHE A 186 -21.12 12.88 15.61
C PHE A 186 -21.49 11.75 14.63
N ILE A 187 -20.71 10.66 14.58
CA ILE A 187 -20.86 9.55 13.60
C ILE A 187 -21.26 8.22 14.29
N LYS A 188 -21.97 8.29 15.43
CA LYS A 188 -22.47 7.07 16.08
C LYS A 188 -23.64 6.45 15.30
N PRO A 189 -23.78 5.11 15.27
CA PRO A 189 -24.97 4.46 14.75
C PRO A 189 -26.22 5.00 15.48
N GLY A 190 -27.15 5.62 14.74
CA GLY A 190 -28.34 6.28 15.29
C GLY A 190 -28.26 7.81 15.41
N ALA A 191 -27.19 8.46 14.90
CA ALA A 191 -27.11 9.92 14.84
C ALA A 191 -28.22 10.51 13.96
N ASN A 192 -28.87 11.58 14.43
CA ASN A 192 -29.92 12.25 13.68
C ASN A 192 -29.35 13.15 12.57
N THR A 193 -30.15 13.48 11.56
CA THR A 193 -29.75 14.26 10.38
C THR A 193 -29.07 15.59 10.72
N LYS A 194 -29.41 16.23 11.86
CA LYS A 194 -28.78 17.49 12.29
C LYS A 194 -27.33 17.28 12.77
N SER A 195 -27.06 16.20 13.49
CA SER A 195 -25.70 15.85 13.95
C SER A 195 -24.76 15.55 12.79
N ILE A 196 -25.28 14.93 11.73
CA ILE A 196 -24.53 14.62 10.50
C ILE A 196 -24.18 15.91 9.74
N ILE A 197 -25.13 16.84 9.61
CA ILE A 197 -24.91 18.13 8.93
C ILE A 197 -23.86 18.97 9.67
N VAL A 198 -23.90 19.00 11.01
CA VAL A 198 -22.90 19.71 11.82
C VAL A 198 -21.51 19.07 11.66
N GLY A 199 -21.42 17.74 11.68
CA GLY A 199 -20.16 17.03 11.45
C GLY A 199 -19.56 17.32 10.08
N ALA A 200 -20.38 17.30 9.02
CA ALA A 200 -19.94 17.63 7.66
C ALA A 200 -19.49 19.10 7.53
N GLY A 201 -20.18 20.03 8.20
CA GLY A 201 -19.81 21.44 8.20
C GLY A 201 -18.47 21.71 8.89
N VAL A 202 -18.19 21.04 10.01
CA VAL A 202 -16.90 21.16 10.71
C VAL A 202 -15.76 20.56 9.88
N ALA A 203 -15.97 19.41 9.25
CA ALA A 203 -14.97 18.80 8.37
C ALA A 203 -14.63 19.69 7.15
N ALA A 204 -15.65 20.29 6.52
CA ALA A 204 -15.46 21.22 5.42
C ALA A 204 -14.71 22.49 5.85
N LEU A 205 -14.99 23.02 7.04
CA LEU A 205 -14.29 24.19 7.58
C LEU A 205 -12.80 23.90 7.85
N ILE A 206 -12.49 22.71 8.39
CA ILE A 206 -11.10 22.29 8.65
C ILE A 206 -10.33 22.11 7.34
N LEU A 207 -10.94 21.47 6.34
CA LEU A 207 -10.32 21.32 5.01
C LEU A 207 -10.09 22.69 4.33
N TRP A 208 -11.02 23.63 4.50
CA TRP A 208 -10.88 24.99 3.98
C TRP A 208 -9.75 25.75 4.68
N LEU A 209 -9.63 25.66 6.01
CA LEU A 209 -8.53 26.29 6.77
C LEU A 209 -7.16 25.69 6.45
N ILE A 210 -7.09 24.39 6.16
CA ILE A 210 -5.85 23.73 5.70
C ILE A 210 -5.47 24.24 4.30
N ALA A 211 -6.44 24.36 3.39
CA ALA A 211 -6.21 24.88 2.04
C ALA A 211 -5.72 26.34 2.08
N GLU A 212 -6.35 27.20 2.88
CA GLU A 212 -5.92 28.61 3.03
C GLU A 212 -4.56 28.75 3.75
N GLY A 213 -4.21 27.81 4.63
CA GLY A 213 -2.90 27.78 5.27
C GLY A 213 -1.76 27.36 4.33
N ALA A 214 -2.05 26.52 3.32
CA ALA A 214 -1.07 26.07 2.34
C ALA A 214 -0.75 27.15 1.28
N ASP A 215 -1.67 28.06 1.01
CA ASP A 215 -1.48 29.17 0.07
C ASP A 215 -0.71 30.36 0.68
N ASN A 216 -0.44 30.34 2.00
CA ASN A 216 0.25 31.40 2.73
C ASN A 216 1.61 30.97 3.34
N ALA A 217 2.18 29.84 2.89
CA ALA A 217 3.48 29.30 3.33
C ALA A 217 4.55 29.34 2.24
#